data_AF-A0A229URP6-F1
#
_entry.id   AF-A0A229URP6-F1
#
_cell.length_a   1.000
_cell.length_b   1.000
_cell.length_c   1.000
_cell.angle_alpha   90.00
_cell.angle_beta   90.00
_cell.angle_gamma   90.00
#
_symmetry.space_group_name_H-M   'P 1'
#
loop_
_entity.id
_entity.type
_entity.pdbx_description
1 polymer ?
#
loop_
_entity_poly.entity_id
_entity_poly.type
_entity_poly.pdbx_seq_one_letter_code
_entity_poly.pdbx_strand_id
1 'polypeptide(L)'
;MAETITVLSEPLYAALPNEQFVLLSTIDYESGSPSHAIYGRALLAAEASEGAPLKLSCMDIEISMVRDAMFYGSRISVAPEYEYDKRAAEKLDAQVLLL
;
A
#
# COMPACT_ATOMS: atom_id res chain seq x y z
N MET A 1 -14.47 -5.47 22.15
CA MET A 1 -13.83 -4.59 21.16
C MET A 1 -12.41 -5.10 21.01
N ALA A 2 -12.03 -5.62 19.85
CA ALA A 2 -10.65 -6.04 19.61
C ALA A 2 -9.80 -4.78 19.42
N GLU A 3 -8.74 -4.63 20.20
CA GLU A 3 -7.74 -3.58 19.95
C GLU A 3 -7.19 -3.79 18.54
N THR A 4 -7.32 -2.78 17.69
CA THR A 4 -6.67 -2.76 16.38
C THR A 4 -5.16 -2.71 16.62
N ILE A 5 -4.48 -3.81 16.33
CA ILE A 5 -3.02 -3.88 16.36
C ILE A 5 -2.51 -2.99 15.24
N THR A 6 -2.05 -1.78 15.59
CA THR A 6 -1.46 -0.80 14.67
C THR A 6 0.06 -0.91 14.55
N VAL A 7 0.65 -1.91 15.21
CA VAL A 7 2.10 -2.13 15.27
C VAL A 7 2.43 -3.57 14.92
N LEU A 8 3.46 -3.77 14.12
CA LEU A 8 3.99 -5.12 13.87
C LEU A 8 4.60 -5.68 15.16
N SER A 9 4.42 -6.98 15.40
CA SER A 9 5.17 -7.68 16.45
C SER A 9 6.68 -7.62 16.16
N GLU A 10 7.53 -7.61 17.19
CA GLU A 10 8.99 -7.57 17.04
C GLU A 10 9.54 -8.58 16.01
N PRO A 11 9.07 -9.85 15.94
CA PRO A 11 9.57 -10.79 14.93
C PRO A 11 9.24 -10.38 13.49
N LEU A 12 8.06 -9.78 13.27
CA LEU A 12 7.65 -9.29 11.95
C LEU A 12 8.43 -8.03 11.57
N TYR A 13 8.67 -7.13 12.54
CA TYR A 13 9.51 -5.96 12.32
C TYR A 13 10.95 -6.35 11.97
N ALA A 14 11.54 -7.29 12.71
CA ALA A 14 12.89 -7.78 12.47
C ALA A 14 13.04 -8.53 11.13
N ALA A 15 11.94 -9.00 10.53
CA ALA A 15 11.95 -9.67 9.22
C ALA A 15 11.88 -8.70 8.03
N LEU A 16 11.46 -7.44 8.25
CA LEU A 16 11.32 -6.41 7.20
C LEU A 16 12.62 -5.94 6.53
N PRO A 17 13.79 -5.90 7.19
CA PRO A 17 15.03 -5.44 6.56
C PRO A 17 15.52 -6.34 5.42
N ASN A 18 15.01 -7.57 5.30
CA ASN A 18 15.33 -8.46 4.19
C ASN A 18 14.49 -8.10 2.96
N GLU A 19 15.04 -8.31 1.75
CA GLU A 19 14.24 -8.20 0.51
C GLU A 19 12.98 -9.06 0.62
N GLN A 20 11.82 -8.41 0.62
CA GLN A 20 10.53 -9.10 0.67
C GLN A 20 9.89 -9.13 -0.70
N PHE A 21 9.45 -10.31 -1.13
CA PHE A 21 8.57 -10.41 -2.29
C PHE A 21 7.22 -9.80 -1.95
N VAL A 22 6.82 -8.78 -2.71
CA VAL A 22 5.55 -8.09 -2.54
C VAL A 22 4.67 -8.25 -3.78
N LEU A 23 3.36 -8.32 -3.52
CA LEU A 23 2.32 -8.31 -4.53
C LEU A 23 1.38 -7.14 -4.23
N LEU A 24 1.34 -6.17 -5.13
CA LEU A 24 0.42 -5.04 -5.08
C LEU A 24 -0.69 -5.25 -6.11
N SER A 25 -1.94 -5.19 -5.66
CA SER A 25 -3.11 -5.25 -6.53
C SER A 25 -3.75 -3.87 -6.62
N THR A 26 -3.93 -3.36 -7.82
CA THR A 26 -4.52 -2.04 -8.06
C THR A 26 -5.54 -2.08 -9.19
N ILE A 27 -6.51 -1.17 -9.13
CA ILE A 27 -7.52 -0.99 -10.17
C ILE A 27 -7.27 0.37 -10.79
N ASP A 28 -7.29 0.42 -12.12
CA ASP A 28 -7.20 1.70 -12.81
C ASP A 28 -8.38 2.60 -12.45
N TYR A 29 -8.09 3.80 -11.93
CA TYR A 29 -9.12 4.71 -11.41
C TYR A 29 -9.99 5.31 -12.52
N GLU A 30 -9.42 5.61 -13.69
CA GLU A 30 -10.13 6.30 -14.76
C GLU A 30 -11.07 5.36 -15.53
N SER A 31 -10.58 4.17 -15.87
CA SER A 31 -11.29 3.18 -16.68
C SER A 31 -12.03 2.12 -15.85
N GLY A 32 -11.64 1.93 -14.59
CA GLY A 32 -12.15 0.85 -13.73
C GLY A 32 -11.69 -0.55 -14.15
N SER A 33 -10.84 -0.69 -15.17
CA SER A 33 -10.31 -1.99 -15.63
C SER A 33 -9.14 -1.83 -16.62
N PRO A 34 -8.17 -2.74 -16.64
CA PRO A 34 -8.10 -3.97 -15.84
C PRO A 34 -7.59 -3.74 -14.41
N SER A 35 -7.80 -4.75 -13.56
CA SER A 35 -7.07 -4.87 -12.30
C SER A 35 -5.66 -5.38 -12.60
N HIS A 36 -4.65 -4.72 -12.06
CA HIS A 36 -3.26 -5.07 -12.26
C HIS A 36 -2.69 -5.71 -11.01
N ALA A 37 -1.98 -6.82 -11.20
CA ALA A 37 -1.11 -7.43 -10.21
C ALA A 37 0.35 -7.04 -10.49
N ILE A 38 0.95 -6.31 -9.55
CA ILE A 38 2.31 -5.82 -9.61
C ILE A 38 3.16 -6.65 -8.66
N TYR A 39 4.17 -7.33 -9.21
CA TYR A 39 5.12 -8.15 -8.47
C TYR A 39 6.41 -7.37 -8.32
N GLY A 40 6.97 -7.35 -7.11
CA GLY A 40 8.20 -6.64 -6.86
C GLY A 40 8.96 -7.14 -5.64
N ARG A 41 10.09 -6.49 -5.41
CA ARG A 41 10.86 -6.63 -4.17
C ARG A 41 10.78 -5.32 -3.41
N ALA A 42 10.36 -5.42 -2.15
CA ALA A 42 10.34 -4.28 -1.25
C ALA A 42 11.63 -4.20 -0.43
N LEU A 43 12.12 -2.98 -0.25
CA LEU A 43 13.28 -2.62 0.55
C LEU A 43 12.86 -1.53 1.54
N LEU A 44 13.26 -1.65 2.81
CA LEU A 44 13.04 -0.58 3.79
C LEU A 44 13.91 0.62 3.43
N ALA A 45 13.28 1.69 2.94
CA ALA A 45 13.96 2.91 2.49
C ALA A 45 14.25 3.86 3.67
N ALA A 46 13.31 3.98 4.61
CA ALA A 46 13.47 4.78 5.81
C ALA A 46 12.59 4.26 6.96
N GLU A 47 13.17 4.20 8.17
CA GLU A 47 12.39 4.12 9.40
C GLU A 47 11.78 5.50 9.65
N ALA A 48 10.45 5.66 9.54
CA ALA A 48 9.86 6.98 9.70
C ALA A 48 9.78 7.30 11.19
N SER A 49 10.71 8.13 11.65
CA SER A 49 10.75 8.64 13.01
C SER A 49 11.39 10.03 13.02
N GLU A 50 10.62 11.05 12.60
CA GLU A 50 10.44 12.33 13.28
C GLU A 50 9.52 13.23 12.40
N GLY A 51 8.40 13.70 12.95
CA GLY A 51 7.52 14.70 12.31
C GLY A 51 6.16 14.21 11.78
N ALA A 52 5.96 12.91 11.57
CA ALA A 52 4.66 12.34 11.17
C ALA A 52 3.75 12.10 12.39
N PRO A 53 2.41 12.26 12.27
CA PRO A 53 1.46 12.04 13.37
C PRO A 53 1.30 10.56 13.75
N LEU A 54 1.87 9.65 12.95
CA LEU A 54 1.76 8.20 13.05
C LEU A 54 3.16 7.60 12.91
N LYS A 55 3.41 6.45 13.57
CA LYS A 55 4.60 5.66 13.33
C LYS A 55 4.50 5.03 11.95
N LEU A 56 5.40 5.42 11.04
CA LEU A 56 5.40 4.95 9.67
C LEU A 56 6.78 4.35 9.32
N SER A 57 6.86 3.70 8.19
CA SER A 57 8.10 3.24 7.58
C SER A 57 7.93 3.34 6.07
N CYS A 58 8.93 3.85 5.37
CA CYS A 58 8.91 3.95 3.92
C CYS A 58 9.52 2.69 3.31
N MET A 59 8.84 2.12 2.31
CA MET A 59 9.33 0.97 1.55
C MET A 59 9.41 1.32 0.07
N ASP A 60 10.60 1.12 -0.51
CA ASP A 60 10.79 1.20 -1.95
C ASP A 60 10.46 -0.15 -2.57
N ILE A 61 9.68 -0.15 -3.65
CA ILE A 61 9.32 -1.37 -4.38
C ILE A 61 9.98 -1.35 -5.76
N GLU A 62 10.93 -2.24 -5.97
CA GLU A 62 11.45 -2.53 -7.30
C GLU A 62 10.47 -3.43 -8.04
N ILE A 63 9.84 -2.90 -9.10
CA ILE A 63 8.85 -3.64 -9.90
C ILE A 63 9.57 -4.63 -10.81
N SER A 64 9.23 -5.91 -10.66
CA SER A 64 9.74 -7.00 -11.50
C SER A 64 8.77 -7.40 -12.62
N MET A 65 7.46 -7.28 -12.38
CA MET A 65 6.43 -7.66 -13.35
C MET A 65 5.12 -6.94 -13.08
N VAL A 66 4.40 -6.59 -14.15
CA VAL A 66 3.01 -6.14 -14.09
C VAL A 66 2.16 -7.07 -14.94
N ARG A 67 1.06 -7.57 -14.39
CA ARG A 67 0.14 -8.48 -15.09
C ARG A 67 -1.29 -7.96 -15.01
N ASP A 68 -2.04 -8.15 -16.08
CA ASP A 68 -3.50 -8.13 -16.01
C ASP A 68 -3.97 -9.32 -15.15
N ALA A 69 -4.67 -9.01 -14.06
CA ALA A 69 -5.22 -9.98 -13.12
C ALA A 69 -6.66 -10.37 -13.44
N MET A 70 -7.26 -9.78 -14.48
CA MET A 70 -8.64 -10.02 -14.88
C MET A 70 -8.75 -11.22 -15.83
N PHE A 71 -9.91 -11.88 -15.79
CA PHE A 71 -10.24 -12.92 -16.76
C PHE A 71 -10.57 -12.29 -18.12
N TYR A 72 -10.33 -13.04 -19.20
CA TYR A 72 -10.69 -12.58 -20.54
C TYR A 72 -12.17 -12.20 -20.64
N GLY A 73 -12.45 -10.99 -21.14
CA GLY A 73 -13.81 -10.46 -21.28
C GLY A 73 -14.47 -10.01 -19.97
N SER A 74 -13.77 -10.06 -18.84
CA SER A 74 -14.28 -9.55 -17.57
C SER A 74 -13.97 -8.07 -17.38
N ARG A 75 -14.83 -7.38 -16.61
CA ARG A 75 -14.62 -6.00 -16.17
C ARG A 75 -15.09 -5.88 -14.73
N ILE A 76 -14.57 -4.90 -13.99
CA ILE A 76 -15.12 -4.57 -12.67
C ILE A 76 -16.46 -3.86 -12.90
N SER A 77 -17.54 -4.49 -12.46
CA SER A 77 -18.90 -3.97 -12.64
C SER A 77 -19.27 -2.93 -11.59
N VAL A 78 -18.72 -3.07 -10.39
CA VAL A 78 -18.93 -2.17 -9.24
C VAL A 78 -17.56 -1.96 -8.60
N ALA A 79 -17.10 -0.71 -8.56
CA ALA A 79 -15.85 -0.35 -7.91
C ALA A 79 -16.01 -0.40 -6.38
N PRO A 80 -14.92 -0.59 -5.62
CA PRO A 80 -14.98 -0.49 -4.16
C PRO A 80 -15.40 0.93 -3.74
N GLU A 81 -16.40 1.01 -2.86
CA GLU A 81 -16.80 2.26 -2.23
C GLU A 81 -16.05 2.43 -0.91
N TYR A 82 -15.52 3.63 -0.67
CA TYR A 82 -14.81 3.97 0.55
C TYR A 82 -15.48 5.16 1.22
N GLU A 83 -15.75 5.02 2.53
CA GLU A 83 -16.20 6.13 3.37
C GLU A 83 -15.07 6.52 4.32
N TYR A 84 -14.63 7.77 4.25
CA TYR A 84 -13.54 8.29 5.10
C TYR A 84 -13.65 9.80 5.31
N ASP A 85 -12.99 10.31 6.36
CA ASP A 85 -12.88 11.74 6.62
C ASP A 85 -11.86 12.37 5.65
N LYS A 86 -12.38 13.03 4.61
CA LYS A 86 -11.57 13.68 3.57
C LYS A 86 -10.55 14.69 4.12
N ARG A 87 -10.93 15.47 5.13
CA ARG A 87 -10.04 16.51 5.69
C ARG A 87 -8.87 15.88 6.45
N ALA A 88 -9.15 14.81 7.20
CA ALA A 88 -8.12 14.07 7.90
C ALA A 88 -7.17 13.36 6.91
N ALA A 89 -7.72 12.77 5.85
CA ALA A 89 -6.93 12.13 4.80
C ALA A 89 -6.02 13.11 4.07
N GLU A 90 -6.55 14.25 3.58
CA GLU A 90 -5.76 15.28 2.90
C GLU A 90 -4.62 15.81 3.78
N LYS A 91 -4.88 15.99 5.09
CA LYS A 91 -3.86 16.43 6.05
C LYS A 91 -2.76 15.38 6.24
N LEU A 92 -3.12 14.10 6.30
CA LEU A 92 -2.16 13.01 6.44
C LEU A 92 -1.35 12.83 5.14
N ASP A 93 -2.01 12.85 3.98
CA ASP A 93 -1.35 12.74 2.68
C ASP A 93 -0.29 13.83 2.53
N ALA A 94 -0.60 15.09 2.86
CA ALA A 94 0.36 16.19 2.83
C ALA A 94 1.59 15.98 3.74
N GLN A 95 1.45 15.20 4.81
CA GLN A 95 2.54 14.89 5.75
C GLN A 95 3.37 13.69 5.30
N VAL A 96 2.78 12.75 4.55
CA VAL A 96 3.44 11.51 4.10
C VAL A 96 4.08 11.68 2.72
N LEU A 97 3.48 12.47 1.81
CA LEU A 97 3.97 12.64 0.43
C LEU A 97 5.33 13.36 0.32
N LEU A 98 5.83 13.91 1.43
CA LEU A 98 7.10 14.65 1.51
C LEU A 98 8.25 13.81 2.10
N LEU A 99 7.99 12.56 2.49
CA LEU A 99 8.99 11.57 2.89
C LEU A 99 9.60 10.89 1.66
#